data_AF-G5S6H4-F1
#
_entry.id   AF-G5S6H4-F1
#
_cell.length_a   1.000
_cell.length_b   1.000
_cell.length_c   1.000
_cell.angle_alpha   90.00
_cell.angle_beta   90.00
_cell.angle_gamma   90.00
#
_symmetry.space_group_name_H-M   'P 1'
#
loop_
_entity.id
_entity.type
_entity.pdbx_description
1 polymer ?
#
loop_
_entity_poly.entity_id
_entity_poly.type
_entity_poly.pdbx_seq_one_letter_code
_entity_poly.pdbx_strand_id
1 'polypeptide(L)'
;AALSASINVVGSYTYTDAEYTTDTTYKGNTPAQVPKHMASLWGDYTFFDGPLSGLTLGTGGRFTGSSYGDPANSFKVGSYTVVDALVRYDLARVGMAGSNVALHVNNLFDREYVASCFQTYGCFWGAERQVVATATFRF
;
A
#
# COMPACT_ATOMS: atom_id res chain seq x y z
N ALA A 1 -1.68 -1.24 15.47
CA ALA A 1 -1.82 -1.70 16.85
C ALA A 1 -1.96 -3.22 16.87
N ALA A 2 -1.32 -3.91 17.82
CA ALA A 2 -1.57 -5.32 18.06
C ALA A 2 -2.94 -5.45 18.74
N LEU A 3 -3.85 -6.23 18.14
CA LEU A 3 -5.18 -6.50 18.71
C LEU A 3 -5.15 -7.71 19.64
N SER A 4 -4.24 -8.65 19.40
CA SER A 4 -3.98 -9.81 20.26
C SER A 4 -2.52 -10.25 20.12
N ALA A 5 -2.14 -11.36 20.77
CA ALA A 5 -0.82 -11.95 20.58
C ALA A 5 -0.57 -12.43 19.13
N SER A 6 -1.63 -12.77 18.39
CA SER A 6 -1.55 -13.30 17.01
C SER A 6 -2.01 -12.33 15.94
N ILE A 7 -2.78 -11.29 16.27
CA ILE A 7 -3.39 -10.38 15.31
C ILE A 7 -2.76 -8.99 15.42
N ASN A 8 -2.22 -8.51 14.32
CA ASN A 8 -1.82 -7.12 14.16
C ASN A 8 -2.71 -6.44 13.11
N VAL A 9 -3.10 -5.20 13.37
CA VAL A 9 -3.83 -4.37 12.41
C VAL A 9 -3.23 -2.97 12.36
N VAL A 10 -3.05 -2.46 11.14
CA VAL A 10 -2.59 -1.09 10.87
C VAL A 10 -3.58 -0.48 9.89
N GLY A 11 -4.07 0.72 10.19
CA GLY A 11 -4.94 1.43 9.26
C GLY A 11 -4.82 2.93 9.40
N SER A 12 -5.13 3.63 8.31
CA SER A 12 -5.15 5.08 8.26
C SER A 12 -6.20 5.55 7.27
N TYR A 13 -6.69 6.77 7.50
CA TYR A 13 -7.53 7.49 6.57
C TYR A 13 -7.09 8.95 6.53
N THR A 14 -7.08 9.52 5.34
CA THR A 14 -6.66 10.89 5.09
C THR A 14 -7.71 11.58 4.23
N TYR A 15 -8.16 12.74 4.69
CA TYR A 15 -8.92 13.71 3.90
C TYR A 15 -8.05 14.94 3.69
N THR A 16 -7.85 15.36 2.45
CA THR A 16 -7.01 16.51 2.11
C THR A 16 -7.76 17.42 1.16
N ASP A 17 -8.11 18.61 1.64
CA ASP A 17 -8.71 19.66 0.84
C ASP A 17 -7.67 20.74 0.57
N ALA A 18 -6.91 20.56 -0.52
CA ALA A 18 -5.91 21.52 -0.96
C ALA A 18 -6.52 22.44 -2.02
N GLU A 19 -6.33 23.74 -1.86
CA GLU A 19 -6.84 24.76 -2.76
C GLU A 19 -5.86 25.94 -2.83
N TYR A 20 -5.67 26.48 -4.03
CA TYR A 20 -4.99 27.76 -4.20
C TYR A 20 -5.90 28.91 -3.75
N THR A 21 -5.70 29.41 -2.53
CA THR A 21 -6.48 30.54 -1.98
C THR A 21 -6.10 31.88 -2.61
N THR A 22 -4.84 32.03 -3.02
CA THR A 22 -4.33 33.20 -3.74
C THR A 22 -3.36 32.75 -4.82
N ASP A 23 -3.75 32.92 -6.08
CA ASP A 23 -2.95 32.63 -7.27
C ASP A 23 -3.47 33.51 -8.43
N THR A 24 -2.62 33.86 -9.40
CA THR A 24 -3.02 34.70 -10.55
C THR A 24 -3.84 33.95 -11.59
N THR A 25 -3.69 32.62 -11.67
CA THR A 25 -4.23 31.77 -12.75
C THR A 25 -5.10 30.64 -12.21
N TYR A 26 -4.73 30.04 -11.08
CA TYR A 26 -5.31 28.79 -10.57
C TYR A 26 -6.08 28.98 -9.26
N LYS A 27 -6.48 30.20 -8.92
CA LYS A 27 -7.24 30.47 -7.69
C LYS A 27 -8.52 29.63 -7.66
N GLY A 28 -8.74 28.88 -6.60
CA GLY A 28 -9.87 27.95 -6.46
C GLY A 28 -9.60 26.53 -6.96
N ASN A 29 -8.50 26.30 -7.68
CA ASN A 29 -8.13 24.95 -8.12
C ASN A 29 -7.43 24.17 -7.02
N THR A 30 -7.50 22.84 -7.12
CA THR A 30 -6.72 21.93 -6.29
C THR A 30 -5.38 21.62 -6.96
N PRO A 31 -4.24 21.67 -6.25
CA PRO A 31 -2.95 21.26 -6.79
C PRO A 31 -2.98 19.85 -7.42
N ALA A 32 -2.25 19.68 -8.52
CA ALA A 32 -2.09 18.38 -9.17
C ALA A 32 -1.46 17.34 -8.23
N GLN A 33 -1.70 16.05 -8.50
CA GLN A 33 -1.15 14.92 -7.73
C GLN A 33 -1.61 14.81 -6.26
N VAL A 34 -2.48 15.71 -5.78
CA VAL A 34 -3.02 15.67 -4.41
C VAL A 34 -4.41 15.02 -4.41
N PRO A 35 -4.54 13.72 -4.05
CA PRO A 35 -5.83 13.07 -3.93
C PRO A 35 -6.59 13.57 -2.68
N LYS A 36 -7.90 13.75 -2.82
CA LYS A 36 -8.75 14.23 -1.71
C LYS A 36 -8.95 13.20 -0.61
N HIS A 37 -8.95 11.91 -0.98
CA HIS A 37 -9.13 10.80 -0.06
C HIS A 37 -8.04 9.75 -0.26
N MET A 38 -7.43 9.32 0.83
CA MET A 38 -6.57 8.14 0.86
C MET A 38 -6.94 7.28 2.07
N ALA A 39 -6.83 5.97 1.91
CA ALA A 39 -7.05 5.04 3.01
C ALA A 39 -6.11 3.86 2.88
N SER A 40 -5.70 3.29 4.01
CA SER A 40 -5.00 2.01 4.01
C SER A 40 -5.48 1.16 5.17
N LEU A 41 -5.51 -0.15 4.97
CA LEU A 41 -5.77 -1.12 6.01
C LEU A 41 -4.92 -2.36 5.74
N TRP A 42 -4.21 -2.80 6.77
CA TRP A 42 -3.38 -3.99 6.77
C TRP A 42 -3.70 -4.81 8.01
N GLY A 43 -3.75 -6.12 7.84
CA GLY A 43 -3.85 -7.07 8.94
C GLY A 43 -2.98 -8.28 8.70
N ASP A 44 -2.41 -8.81 9.78
CA ASP A 44 -1.71 -10.08 9.77
C ASP A 44 -2.09 -10.95 10.96
N TYR A 45 -2.04 -12.26 10.72
CA TYR A 45 -2.34 -13.30 11.68
C TYR A 45 -1.19 -14.29 11.77
N THR A 46 -0.70 -14.54 12.99
CA THR A 46 0.33 -15.55 13.26
C THR A 46 -0.26 -16.75 13.99
N PHE A 47 -0.04 -17.95 13.43
CA PHE A 47 -0.39 -19.22 14.03
C PHE A 47 0.67 -19.62 15.07
N PHE A 48 0.26 -19.90 16.31
CA PHE A 48 1.17 -20.39 17.35
C PHE A 48 1.00 -21.88 17.67
N ASP A 49 -0.14 -22.47 17.30
CA ASP A 49 -0.49 -23.85 17.61
C ASP A 49 -0.70 -24.72 16.36
N GLY A 50 -0.70 -26.05 16.56
CA GLY A 50 -1.05 -27.02 15.53
C GLY A 50 -0.01 -27.20 14.41
N PRO A 51 -0.43 -27.70 13.24
CA PRO A 51 0.49 -27.98 12.13
C PRO A 51 1.07 -26.72 11.47
N LEU A 52 0.38 -25.58 11.58
CA LEU A 52 0.76 -24.31 10.94
C LEU A 52 1.54 -23.36 11.86
N SER A 53 1.84 -23.77 13.09
CA SER A 53 2.53 -22.92 14.06
C SER A 53 3.88 -22.41 13.51
N GLY A 54 4.10 -21.10 13.67
CA GLY A 54 5.20 -20.36 13.04
C GLY A 54 4.84 -19.69 11.71
N LEU A 55 3.67 -19.98 11.13
CA LEU A 55 3.16 -19.31 9.93
C LEU A 55 2.51 -17.97 10.29
N THR A 56 2.82 -16.93 9.52
CA THR A 56 2.14 -15.64 9.52
C THR A 56 1.57 -15.38 8.14
N LEU A 57 0.28 -15.03 8.08
CA LEU A 57 -0.41 -14.60 6.87
C LEU A 57 -0.83 -13.15 7.03
N GLY A 58 -0.45 -12.30 6.09
CA GLY A 58 -0.79 -10.89 6.09
C GLY A 58 -1.38 -10.44 4.77
N THR A 59 -2.30 -9.49 4.83
CA THR A 59 -2.82 -8.81 3.63
C THR A 59 -3.28 -7.40 3.97
N GLY A 60 -3.26 -6.52 2.99
CA GLY A 60 -3.80 -5.19 3.13
C GLY A 60 -4.14 -4.54 1.82
N GLY A 61 -4.97 -3.52 1.91
CA GLY A 61 -5.38 -2.68 0.80
C GLY A 61 -4.93 -1.23 1.01
N ARG A 62 -4.50 -0.60 -0.07
CA ARG A 62 -4.19 0.82 -0.14
C ARG A 62 -5.07 1.46 -1.20
N PHE A 63 -5.87 2.44 -0.80
CA PHE A 63 -6.75 3.20 -1.67
C PHE A 63 -6.23 4.63 -1.84
N THR A 64 -6.19 5.06 -3.09
CA THR A 64 -5.90 6.43 -3.49
C THR A 64 -7.06 6.93 -4.35
N GLY A 65 -7.74 7.99 -3.88
CA GLY A 65 -8.81 8.64 -4.62
C GLY A 65 -8.30 9.33 -5.89
N SER A 66 -9.23 9.83 -6.71
CA SER A 66 -8.84 10.60 -7.90
C SER A 66 -8.07 11.87 -7.52
N SER A 67 -7.10 12.25 -8.33
CA SER A 67 -6.37 13.52 -8.23
C SER A 67 -6.45 14.29 -9.54
N TYR A 68 -6.16 15.60 -9.52
CA TYR A 68 -6.00 16.36 -10.76
C TYR A 68 -4.65 16.07 -11.41
N GLY A 69 -4.65 16.01 -12.73
CA GLY A 69 -3.45 15.71 -13.52
C GLY A 69 -2.65 16.94 -13.93
N ASP A 70 -3.16 18.14 -13.64
CA ASP A 70 -2.52 19.43 -13.94
C ASP A 70 -3.03 20.56 -13.02
N PRO A 71 -2.28 21.68 -12.88
CA PRO A 71 -2.71 22.83 -12.08
C PRO A 71 -3.97 23.53 -12.60
N ALA A 72 -4.22 23.45 -13.92
CA ALA A 72 -5.42 23.99 -14.54
C ALA A 72 -6.68 23.16 -14.24
N ASN A 73 -6.52 21.98 -13.63
CA ASN A 73 -7.61 21.06 -13.31
C ASN A 73 -8.40 20.63 -14.56
N SER A 74 -7.74 20.54 -15.72
CA SER A 74 -8.35 20.21 -17.00
C SER A 74 -8.71 18.72 -17.13
N PHE A 75 -8.01 17.86 -16.39
CA PHE A 75 -8.31 16.42 -16.33
C PHE A 75 -7.98 15.81 -14.97
N LYS A 76 -8.51 14.60 -14.74
CA LYS A 76 -8.28 13.83 -13.51
C LYS A 76 -7.59 12.50 -13.80
N VAL A 77 -6.74 12.11 -12.86
CA VAL A 77 -6.22 10.74 -12.75
C VAL A 77 -7.23 9.93 -11.93
N GLY A 78 -7.59 8.75 -12.45
CA GLY A 78 -8.58 7.88 -11.82
C GLY A 78 -8.14 7.35 -10.46
N SER A 79 -9.10 7.08 -9.57
CA SER A 79 -8.83 6.43 -8.29
C SER A 79 -8.38 4.98 -8.47
N TYR A 80 -7.54 4.50 -7.56
CA TYR A 80 -7.10 3.11 -7.56
C TYR A 80 -7.00 2.52 -6.16
N THR A 81 -7.10 1.19 -6.12
CA THR A 81 -6.86 0.35 -4.95
C THR A 81 -5.84 -0.69 -5.35
N VAL A 82 -4.79 -0.82 -4.54
CA VAL A 82 -3.75 -1.85 -4.66
C VAL A 82 -3.84 -2.75 -3.44
N VAL A 83 -3.72 -4.06 -3.66
CA VAL A 83 -3.71 -5.06 -2.58
C VAL A 83 -2.34 -5.69 -2.48
N ASP A 84 -1.87 -5.87 -1.25
CA ASP A 84 -0.59 -6.45 -0.92
C ASP A 84 -0.81 -7.69 -0.03
N ALA A 85 0.12 -8.64 -0.08
CA ALA A 85 0.07 -9.87 0.69
C ALA A 85 1.44 -10.31 1.20
N LEU A 86 1.42 -11.04 2.31
CA LEU A 86 2.59 -11.59 3.00
C LEU A 86 2.29 -13.03 3.42
N VAL A 87 3.24 -13.92 3.15
CA VAL A 87 3.34 -15.21 3.81
C VAL A 87 4.72 -15.30 4.44
N ARG A 88 4.79 -15.49 5.74
CA ARG A 88 6.06 -15.66 6.48
C ARG A 88 6.02 -16.93 7.30
N TYR A 89 7.14 -17.63 7.39
CA TYR A 89 7.28 -18.84 8.20
C TYR A 89 8.53 -18.76 9.08
N ASP A 90 8.33 -18.96 10.38
CA ASP A 90 9.38 -19.05 11.38
C ASP A 90 10.08 -20.41 11.33
N LEU A 91 11.41 -20.40 11.24
CA LEU A 91 12.24 -21.59 11.14
C LEU A 91 12.61 -22.17 12.52
N ALA A 92 12.05 -21.66 13.62
CA ALA A 92 12.20 -22.25 14.95
C ALA A 92 11.85 -23.75 14.98
N ARG A 93 10.82 -24.18 14.23
CA ARG A 93 10.42 -25.59 14.11
C ARG A 93 11.46 -26.49 13.46
N VAL A 94 12.40 -25.92 12.71
CA VAL A 94 13.51 -26.66 12.08
C VAL A 94 14.85 -26.39 12.76
N GLY A 95 14.82 -25.94 14.03
CA GLY A 95 16.02 -25.72 14.85
C GLY A 95 16.74 -24.40 14.60
N MET A 96 16.17 -23.48 13.80
CA MET A 96 16.76 -22.17 13.50
C MET A 96 15.92 -21.04 14.09
N ALA A 97 15.79 -21.04 15.42
CA ALA A 97 15.00 -20.03 16.13
C ALA A 97 15.47 -18.60 15.80
N GLY A 98 14.52 -17.72 15.45
CA GLY A 98 14.80 -16.35 15.04
C GLY A 98 15.10 -16.17 13.55
N SER A 99 15.29 -17.26 12.79
CA SER A 99 15.39 -17.23 11.32
C SER A 99 14.01 -17.40 10.68
N ASN A 100 13.82 -16.85 9.48
CA ASN A 100 12.54 -16.95 8.77
C ASN A 100 12.69 -16.89 7.26
N VAL A 101 11.68 -17.43 6.58
CA VAL A 101 11.47 -17.26 5.13
C VAL A 101 10.14 -16.54 4.92
N ALA A 102 10.11 -15.61 3.99
CA ALA A 102 8.92 -14.84 3.64
C ALA A 102 8.75 -14.71 2.13
N LEU A 103 7.50 -14.61 1.71
CA LEU A 103 7.08 -14.23 0.37
C LEU A 103 6.21 -12.99 0.48
N HIS A 104 6.67 -11.91 -0.14
CA HIS A 104 5.96 -10.64 -0.22
C HIS A 104 5.41 -10.47 -1.63
N VAL A 105 4.15 -10.07 -1.74
CA VAL A 105 3.53 -9.71 -3.01
C VAL A 105 2.95 -8.31 -2.91
N ASN A 106 3.46 -7.40 -3.74
CA ASN A 106 2.92 -6.07 -3.91
C ASN A 106 2.08 -6.01 -5.19
N ASN A 107 0.95 -5.31 -5.15
CA ASN A 107 -0.03 -5.30 -6.24
C ASN A 107 -0.44 -6.72 -6.68
N LEU A 108 -1.01 -7.47 -5.74
CA LEU A 108 -1.41 -8.87 -5.89
C LEU A 108 -2.27 -9.14 -7.13
N PHE A 109 -3.19 -8.22 -7.42
CA PHE A 109 -4.11 -8.33 -8.56
C PHE A 109 -3.53 -7.76 -9.86
N ASP A 110 -2.28 -7.31 -9.86
CA ASP A 110 -1.58 -6.79 -11.03
C ASP A 110 -2.37 -5.71 -11.75
N ARG A 111 -2.89 -4.77 -10.94
CA ARG A 111 -3.68 -3.67 -11.45
C ARG A 111 -2.78 -2.76 -12.26
N GLU A 112 -3.17 -2.47 -13.49
CA GLU A 112 -2.63 -1.35 -14.27
C GLU A 112 -3.33 -0.06 -13.87
N TYR A 113 -2.56 0.97 -13.53
CA TYR A 113 -3.09 2.28 -13.14
C TYR A 113 -2.06 3.37 -13.38
N VAL A 114 -2.52 4.59 -13.66
CA VAL A 114 -1.68 5.79 -13.63
C VAL A 114 -1.59 6.26 -12.19
N ALA A 115 -0.39 6.34 -11.62
CA ALA A 115 -0.20 6.74 -10.23
C ALA A 115 -0.51 8.23 -10.03
N SER A 116 0.03 9.07 -10.92
CA SER A 116 -0.29 10.50 -10.97
C SER A 116 0.18 11.12 -12.28
N CYS A 117 -0.32 12.31 -12.56
CA CYS A 117 0.22 13.21 -13.58
C CYS A 117 0.44 14.59 -12.94
N PHE A 118 1.49 15.29 -13.34
CA PHE A 118 1.73 16.68 -12.91
C PHE A 118 1.36 17.69 -14.00
N GLN A 119 1.25 17.23 -15.26
CA GLN A 119 0.76 17.97 -16.41
C GLN A 119 0.23 16.99 -17.49
N THR A 120 -0.47 17.49 -18.50
CA THR A 120 -1.01 16.71 -19.64
C THR A 120 0.00 15.82 -20.37
N TYR A 121 1.27 16.21 -20.40
CA TYR A 121 2.36 15.46 -21.05
C TYR A 121 3.24 14.67 -20.07
N GLY A 122 2.91 14.68 -18.77
CA GLY A 122 3.74 14.15 -17.70
C GLY A 122 2.96 13.26 -16.75
N CYS A 123 2.78 11.99 -17.16
CA CYS A 123 2.07 10.96 -16.39
C CYS A 123 2.99 9.78 -16.07
N PHE A 124 2.78 9.15 -14.92
CA PHE A 124 3.56 8.01 -14.46
C PHE A 124 2.66 6.80 -14.21
N TRP A 125 3.04 5.67 -14.81
CA TRP A 125 2.43 4.39 -14.49
C TRP A 125 2.75 3.99 -13.05
N GLY A 126 1.77 3.39 -12.40
CA GLY A 126 1.94 2.71 -11.12
C GLY A 126 2.80 1.46 -11.25
N ALA A 127 3.29 0.98 -10.10
CA ALA A 127 4.07 -0.24 -10.08
C ALA A 127 3.18 -1.47 -10.40
N GLU A 128 3.64 -2.29 -11.34
CA GLU A 128 3.07 -3.61 -11.63
C GLU A 128 3.28 -4.57 -10.45
N ARG A 129 2.74 -5.79 -10.54
CA ARG A 129 2.93 -6.81 -9.51
C ARG A 129 4.40 -7.12 -9.26
N GLN A 130 4.80 -7.04 -8.01
CA GLN A 130 6.14 -7.42 -7.56
C GLN A 130 6.05 -8.59 -6.58
N VAL A 131 6.86 -9.63 -6.81
CA VAL A 131 6.95 -10.81 -5.94
C VAL A 131 8.39 -10.93 -5.45
N VAL A 132 8.57 -10.95 -4.12
CA VAL A 132 9.89 -11.03 -3.48
C VAL A 132 9.90 -12.19 -2.50
N ALA A 133 10.82 -13.12 -2.71
CA ALA A 133 11.17 -14.13 -1.72
C ALA A 133 12.33 -13.63 -0.87
N THR A 134 12.25 -13.79 0.44
CA THR A 134 13.28 -13.35 1.39
C THR A 134 13.58 -14.47 2.36
N ALA A 135 14.87 -14.74 2.59
CA ALA A 135 15.34 -15.62 3.65
C ALA A 135 16.27 -14.80 4.56
N THR A 136 15.95 -14.76 5.85
CA THR A 136 16.74 -14.02 6.84
C THR A 136 17.14 -14.97 7.95
N PHE A 137 18.45 -15.09 8.16
CA PHE A 137 19.04 -16.00 9.14
C PHE A 137 19.65 -15.22 10.31
N ARG A 138 19.54 -15.79 11.52
CA ARG A 138 20.20 -15.30 12.73
C ARG A 138 21.02 -16.43 13.33
N PHE A 139 22.25 -16.11 13.77
CA PHE A 139 23.24 -17.03 14.31
C PHE A 139 23.57 -16.68 15.76
#